data_AF-A0A9D9GTZ6-F1
#
_entry.id   AF-A0A9D9GTZ6-F1
#
_cell.length_a   1.000
_cell.length_b   1.000
_cell.length_c   1.000
_cell.angle_alpha   90.00
_cell.angle_beta   90.00
_cell.angle_gamma   90.00
#
_symmetry.space_group_name_H-M   'P 1'
#
loop_
_entity.id
_entity.type
_entity.pdbx_description
1 polymer ?
#
loop_
_entity_poly.entity_id
_entity_poly.type
_entity_poly.pdbx_seq_one_letter_code
_entity_poly.pdbx_strand_id
1 'polypeptide(L)' 'MRKIALNDKELNELKVGADPITLTAVLTVLCTAIVVVLVYKLFTSSEGKTKIPGGWSFEWK' A
#
# COMPACT_ATOMS: atom_id res chain seq x y z
N MET A 1 -29.20 28.78 -12.91
CA MET A 1 -28.71 27.75 -11.96
C MET A 1 -29.27 28.05 -10.58
N ARG A 2 -30.09 27.17 -10.02
CA ARG A 2 -30.63 27.28 -8.67
C ARG A 2 -29.57 26.74 -7.70
N LYS A 3 -28.96 27.60 -6.89
CA LYS A 3 -28.00 27.17 -5.85
C LYS A 3 -28.79 26.82 -4.59
N ILE A 4 -28.80 25.55 -4.22
CA ILE A 4 -29.34 25.07 -2.95
C ILE A 4 -28.13 24.86 -2.04
N ALA A 5 -28.09 25.55 -0.90
CA ALA A 5 -27.04 25.33 0.09
C ALA A 5 -27.23 23.94 0.70
N LEU A 6 -26.16 23.13 0.69
CA LEU A 6 -26.19 21.79 1.25
C LEU A 6 -26.33 21.87 2.77
N ASN A 7 -27.15 20.99 3.33
CA ASN A 7 -27.26 20.84 4.78
C ASN A 7 -26.03 20.10 5.32
N ASP A 8 -25.65 20.31 6.58
CA ASP A 8 -24.44 19.74 7.20
C ASP A 8 -24.40 18.21 7.12
N LYS A 9 -25.56 17.54 7.10
CA LYS A 9 -25.65 16.09 6.91
C LYS A 9 -25.26 15.66 5.49
N GLU A 10 -25.76 16.36 4.48
CA GLU A 10 -25.45 16.09 3.08
C GLU A 10 -23.98 16.41 2.77
N LEU A 11 -23.43 17.43 3.45
CA LEU A 11 -22.01 17.77 3.37
C LEU A 11 -21.11 16.69 4.00
N ASN A 12 -21.53 16.07 5.10
CA ASN A 12 -20.77 15.00 5.76
C ASN A 12 -20.91 13.63 5.08
N GLU A 13 -21.99 13.40 4.33
CA GLU A 13 -22.19 12.18 3.54
C GLU A 13 -21.44 12.19 2.19
N LEU A 14 -20.96 13.37 1.77
CA LEU A 14 -20.04 13.49 0.65
C LEU A 14 -18.71 12.83 1.02
N LYS A 15 -18.54 11.58 0.61
CA LYS A 15 -17.26 10.83 0.63
C LYS A 15 -16.26 11.39 -0.39
N VAL A 16 -16.12 12.71 -0.46
CA VAL A 16 -15.22 13.39 -1.38
C VAL A 16 -13.81 13.35 -0.76
N GLY A 17 -12.93 12.53 -1.34
CA GLY A 17 -11.50 12.52 -1.02
C GLY A 17 -10.97 11.26 -0.33
N ALA A 18 -11.82 10.36 0.13
CA ALA A 18 -11.43 9.12 0.79
C ALA A 18 -12.22 7.92 0.26
N ASP A 19 -12.25 7.74 -1.06
CA ASP A 19 -12.78 6.51 -1.64
C ASP A 19 -11.83 5.36 -1.27
N PRO A 20 -12.23 4.43 -0.38
CA PRO A 20 -11.37 3.36 0.08
C PRO A 20 -10.89 2.48 -1.09
N ILE A 21 -11.64 2.41 -2.19
CA ILE A 21 -11.25 1.63 -3.36
C ILE A 21 -10.02 2.23 -4.03
N THR A 22 -10.03 3.55 -4.25
CA THR A 22 -8.91 4.25 -4.88
C THR A 22 -7.66 4.21 -4.01
N LEU A 23 -7.81 4.43 -2.69
CA LEU A 23 -6.68 4.34 -1.76
C LEU A 23 -6.11 2.91 -1.71
N THR A 24 -6.99 1.91 -1.65
CA THR A 24 -6.59 0.50 -1.65
C THR A 24 -5.84 0.16 -2.92
N ALA A 25 -6.31 0.59 -4.10
CA ALA A 25 -5.66 0.32 -5.37
C ALA A 25 -4.21 0.85 -5.40
N VAL A 26 -3.98 2.08 -4.94
CA VAL A 26 -2.63 2.67 -4.88
C VAL A 26 -1.73 1.89 -3.91
N LEU A 27 -2.24 1.56 -2.72
CA LEU A 27 -1.49 0.79 -1.73
C LEU A 27 -1.15 -0.62 -2.23
N THR A 28 -2.06 -1.27 -2.94
CA THR A 28 -1.82 -2.60 -3.54
C THR A 28 -0.66 -2.54 -4.52
N VAL A 29 -0.62 -1.55 -5.42
CA VAL A 29 0.48 -1.41 -6.40
C VAL A 29 1.83 -1.20 -5.69
N LEU A 30 1.86 -0.37 -4.64
CA LEU A 30 3.08 -0.15 -3.84
C LEU A 30 3.55 -1.44 -3.15
N CYS A 31 2.64 -2.20 -2.54
CA CYS A 31 2.96 -3.49 -1.93
C CYS A 31 3.50 -4.49 -2.96
N THR A 32 2.86 -4.59 -4.13
CA THR A 32 3.31 -5.49 -5.20
C THR A 32 4.72 -5.15 -5.68
N ALA A 33 5.05 -3.87 -5.84
CA ALA A 33 6.39 -3.45 -6.25
C ALA A 33 7.48 -3.91 -5.25
N ILE A 34 7.21 -3.78 -3.95
CA ILE A 34 8.14 -4.24 -2.90
C ILE A 34 8.31 -5.76 -2.96
N VAL A 35 7.21 -6.50 -3.08
CA VAL A 35 7.24 -7.97 -3.13
C VAL A 35 8.05 -8.46 -4.34
N VAL A 36 7.87 -7.85 -5.51
CA VAL A 36 8.64 -8.21 -6.72
C VAL A 36 10.15 -8.05 -6.50
N VAL A 37 10.58 -6.94 -5.87
CA VAL A 37 12.00 -6.73 -5.55
C VAL A 37 12.52 -7.75 -4.55
N LEU A 38 11.72 -8.10 -3.53
CA LEU A 38 12.09 -9.12 -2.55
C LEU A 38 12.24 -10.50 -3.20
N VAL A 39 11.29 -10.91 -4.04
CA VAL A 39 11.32 -12.17 -4.78
C VAL A 39 12.53 -12.21 -5.71
N TYR A 40 12.77 -11.15 -6.48
CA TYR A 40 13.94 -11.06 -7.35
C TYR A 40 15.25 -11.20 -6.56
N LYS A 41 15.40 -10.50 -5.43
CA LYS A 41 16.57 -10.63 -4.57
C LYS A 41 16.71 -12.02 -3.97
N LEU A 42 15.61 -12.65 -3.58
CA LEU A 42 15.63 -14.00 -3.01
C LEU A 42 16.11 -15.04 -4.02
N PHE A 43 15.72 -14.93 -5.29
CA PHE A 43 16.09 -15.91 -6.32
C PHE A 43 17.37 -15.57 -7.10
N THR A 44 17.81 -14.31 -7.11
CA THR A 44 19.03 -13.88 -7.84
C THR A 44 20.27 -13.83 -6.94
N SER A 45 20.10 -13.75 -5.63
CA SER A 45 21.24 -13.68 -4.71
C SER A 45 21.85 -15.08 -4.53
N SER A 46 23.13 -15.24 -4.87
CA SER A 46 23.88 -16.49 -4.69
C SER A 46 24.12 -16.85 -3.21
N GLU A 47 23.98 -15.87 -2.32
CA GLU A 47 24.08 -16.00 -0.86
C GLU A 47 23.05 -15.05 -0.24
N GLY A 48 21.98 -15.60 0.34
CA GLY A 48 20.87 -14.80 0.84
C GLY A 48 21.00 -14.45 2.31
N LYS A 49 21.50 -13.26 2.66
CA LYS A 49 21.49 -12.73 4.04
C LYS A 49 20.42 -11.67 4.20
N THR A 50 19.25 -12.06 4.71
CA THR A 50 18.15 -11.11 4.98
C THR A 50 18.01 -10.91 6.48
N LYS A 51 18.17 -9.65 6.93
CA LYS A 51 17.88 -9.23 8.30
C LYS A 51 16.47 -8.64 8.36
N ILE A 52 15.58 -9.33 9.05
CA ILE A 52 14.23 -8.85 9.31
C ILE A 52 14.27 -7.97 10.57
N PRO A 53 13.60 -6.81 10.59
CA PRO A 53 13.46 -6.01 11.80
C PRO A 53 12.82 -6.87 12.91
N GLY A 54 13.50 -6.95 14.07
CA GLY A 54 13.19 -7.93 15.13
C GLY A 54 14.34 -8.87 15.48
N GLY A 55 15.51 -8.72 14.84
CA GLY A 55 16.75 -9.42 15.23
C GLY A 55 16.91 -10.81 14.60
N TRP A 56 15.97 -11.25 13.77
CA TRP A 56 16.05 -12.51 13.05
C TRP A 56 16.81 -12.32 11.73
N SER A 57 17.91 -13.05 11.58
CA SER A 57 18.68 -13.11 10.33
C SER A 57 18.58 -14.51 9.74
N PHE A 58 18.12 -14.61 8.49
CA PHE A 58 18.14 -15.84 7.72
C PHE A 58 19.31 -15.77 6.72
N GLU A 59 20.19 -16.77 6.77
CA GLU A 59 21.35 -16.94 5.89
C GLU A 59 21.29 -18.34 5.29
N TRP A 60 21.31 -18.43 3.96
CA TRP A 60 21.48 -19.71 3.25
C TRP A 60 22.66 -19.62 2.28
N LYS A 61 23.42 -20.72 2.21
CA LYS A 61 24.49 -20.96 1.24
C LYS A 61 23.94 -21.68 0.01
#